data_AF-A0A845WKS4-F1
#
_entry.id   AF-A0A845WKS4-F1
#
_cell.length_a   1.000
_cell.length_b   1.000
_cell.length_c   1.000
_cell.angle_alpha   90.00
_cell.angle_beta   90.00
_cell.angle_gamma   90.00
#
_symmetry.space_group_name_H-M   'P 1'
#
loop_
_entity.id
_entity.type
_entity.pdbx_description
1 polymer ?
#
loop_
_entity_poly.entity_id
_entity_poly.type
_entity_poly.pdbx_seq_one_letter_code
_entity_poly.pdbx_strand_id
1 'polypeptide(L)'
;MAPIPVKNNTLYGPPLKNQKYAPLEVNSQDMKIIDSSILDYKKLFDQRIKSLEGKNLLPQQLVLYAADWESIKNKEKAKEALPPIVVISSKRHKWIKARADSLDNTEGSDDINDVNDTIVLYAGAIPWYLPKRIGNQNRRVYMLVNRIEYYNYINTLQGTGITIVGWQFKSQKKENKDGENFDNSYVGFGASRFAAIEFCKKIDINKGKAWLVDDNVVYVQNFPGFVKLENFMDNDKQIWGLGFQGATSNTTDGDLIRELCTKYNPNQDDVMRSGDTEETGLLQQCVLWNIKSLKTAKINFSPYFITSNEDTSFSNLLMTQKMKGETSSKIRIVKKATVFKGEPETNDEEKAAKKITEVLDKVISNQAAQENYKVKQNENEQTLKEYISNTVLDTENKKEQMKGKEHWAQSQAVEQIMAKVVRQKPNWVPEGIFNPKVKTQDEADTQIASSIV
;
A
#
# COMPACT_ATOMS: atom_id res chain seq x y z
N MET A 1 27.34 -14.56 12.54
CA MET A 1 26.69 -13.48 11.79
C MET A 1 27.47 -12.22 12.11
N ALA A 2 28.08 -11.62 11.09
CA ALA A 2 28.72 -10.32 11.25
C ALA A 2 27.62 -9.27 11.51
N PRO A 3 27.85 -8.24 12.34
CA PRO A 3 26.83 -7.27 12.63
C PRO A 3 26.52 -6.41 11.40
N ILE A 4 25.23 -6.19 11.15
CA ILE A 4 24.76 -5.32 10.08
C ILE A 4 24.97 -3.86 10.51
N PRO A 5 25.67 -3.02 9.71
CA PRO A 5 25.80 -1.59 10.01
C PRO A 5 24.43 -0.92 10.00
N VAL A 6 24.12 -0.18 11.07
CA VAL A 6 22.86 0.56 11.24
C VAL A 6 23.11 1.96 11.79
N LYS A 7 22.15 2.86 11.55
CA LYS A 7 22.11 4.19 12.15
C LYS A 7 20.68 4.53 12.56
N ASN A 8 20.54 5.08 13.75
CA ASN A 8 19.28 5.52 14.34
C ASN A 8 18.71 6.68 13.51
N ASN A 9 17.45 6.58 13.11
CA ASN A 9 16.70 7.75 12.69
C ASN A 9 16.19 8.51 13.92
N THR A 10 16.86 9.61 14.28
CA THR A 10 16.51 10.42 15.45
C THR A 10 15.06 10.94 15.42
N LEU A 11 14.52 11.12 14.21
CA LEU A 11 13.15 11.58 13.97
C LEU A 11 12.12 10.43 13.90
N TYR A 12 12.51 9.20 14.18
CA TYR A 12 11.58 8.07 14.28
C TYR A 12 10.59 8.25 15.44
N GLY A 13 9.31 8.11 15.14
CA GLY A 13 8.20 8.24 16.08
C GLY A 13 7.35 9.48 15.84
N PRO A 14 6.31 9.70 16.67
CA PRO A 14 5.48 10.91 16.60
C PRO A 14 6.31 12.20 16.81
N PRO A 15 5.87 13.36 16.27
CA PRO A 15 4.61 13.59 15.54
C PRO A 15 4.73 13.35 14.02
N LEU A 16 5.93 13.08 13.50
CA LEU A 16 6.19 13.04 12.06
C LEU A 16 5.70 11.71 11.45
N LYS A 17 4.49 11.74 10.89
CA LYS A 17 3.77 10.57 10.34
C LYS A 17 4.52 9.85 9.22
N ASN A 18 5.42 10.50 8.49
CA ASN A 18 6.20 9.85 7.42
C ASN A 18 7.43 9.11 7.95
N GLN A 19 7.87 9.44 9.16
CA GLN A 19 9.03 8.84 9.81
C GLN A 19 8.64 7.74 10.80
N LYS A 20 7.35 7.55 11.08
CA LYS A 20 6.82 6.46 11.94
C LYS A 20 7.09 5.03 11.44
N TYR A 21 7.54 4.91 10.19
CA TYR A 21 7.83 3.62 9.53
C TYR A 21 9.32 3.38 9.34
N ALA A 22 10.17 4.29 9.82
CA ALA A 22 11.58 4.32 9.49
C ALA A 22 12.49 4.42 10.71
N PRO A 23 12.62 3.36 11.53
CA PRO A 23 13.46 3.38 12.74
C PRO A 23 14.96 3.56 12.44
N LEU A 24 15.41 3.17 11.24
CA LEU A 24 16.79 3.32 10.79
C LEU A 24 16.92 4.40 9.71
N GLU A 25 18.06 5.07 9.67
CA GLU A 25 18.43 6.06 8.65
C GLU A 25 18.98 5.35 7.40
N VAL A 26 18.08 4.87 6.54
CA VAL A 26 18.40 4.00 5.40
C VAL A 26 19.25 4.68 4.31
N ASN A 27 19.25 6.02 4.23
CA ASN A 27 20.06 6.78 3.28
C ASN A 27 21.43 7.20 3.83
N SER A 28 21.75 6.87 5.09
CA SER A 28 23.08 7.10 5.64
C SER A 28 24.14 6.34 4.85
N GLN A 29 25.31 6.97 4.67
CA GLN A 29 26.50 6.28 4.13
C GLN A 29 26.97 5.16 5.07
N ASP A 30 26.53 5.18 6.32
CA ASP A 30 26.89 4.23 7.38
C ASP A 30 26.18 2.88 7.22
N MET A 31 24.98 2.85 6.63
CA MET A 31 24.26 1.60 6.31
C MET A 31 24.70 0.99 4.96
N LYS A 32 25.97 1.05 4.56
CA LYS A 32 26.41 0.39 3.31
C LYS A 32 26.27 -1.12 3.42
N ILE A 33 25.65 -1.74 2.42
CA ILE A 33 25.58 -3.20 2.31
C ILE A 33 26.98 -3.71 1.95
N ILE A 34 27.64 -4.38 2.90
CA ILE A 34 29.02 -4.87 2.75
C ILE A 34 29.06 -6.30 2.20
N ASP A 35 29.99 -6.57 1.28
CA ASP A 35 30.10 -7.86 0.57
C ASP A 35 30.42 -9.03 1.49
N SER A 36 31.21 -8.79 2.55
CA SER A 36 31.55 -9.80 3.56
C SER A 36 30.33 -10.31 4.35
N SER A 37 29.18 -9.63 4.29
CA SER A 37 27.94 -10.01 4.97
C SER A 37 26.86 -10.58 4.05
N ILE A 38 27.18 -10.95 2.80
CA ILE A 38 26.21 -11.50 1.84
C ILE A 38 25.37 -12.65 2.43
N LEU A 39 26.00 -13.59 3.13
CA LEU A 39 25.32 -14.74 3.75
C LEU A 39 24.35 -14.29 4.85
N ASP A 40 24.70 -13.24 5.59
CA ASP A 40 23.86 -12.70 6.66
C ASP A 40 22.61 -12.00 6.09
N TYR A 41 22.76 -11.23 5.01
CA TYR A 41 21.61 -10.62 4.33
C TYR A 41 20.70 -11.66 3.67
N LYS A 42 21.25 -12.70 3.03
CA LYS A 42 20.44 -13.81 2.50
C LYS A 42 19.70 -14.54 3.61
N LYS A 43 20.38 -14.82 4.72
CA LYS A 43 19.77 -15.46 5.89
C LYS A 43 18.63 -14.63 6.47
N LEU A 44 18.72 -13.30 6.42
CA LEU A 44 17.65 -12.40 6.85
C LEU A 44 16.38 -12.60 6.00
N PHE A 45 16.49 -12.62 4.67
CA PHE A 45 15.35 -12.94 3.81
C PHE A 45 14.79 -14.35 4.08
N ASP A 46 15.67 -15.35 4.14
CA ASP A 46 15.27 -16.75 4.36
C ASP A 46 14.58 -16.95 5.71
N GLN A 47 15.03 -16.27 6.77
CA GLN A 47 14.40 -16.35 8.09
C GLN A 47 12.99 -15.78 8.08
N ARG A 48 12.77 -14.62 7.42
CA ARG A 48 11.44 -14.03 7.26
C ARG A 48 10.50 -14.96 6.48
N ILE A 49 10.99 -15.54 5.38
CA ILE A 49 10.23 -16.51 4.58
C ILE A 49 9.90 -17.76 5.42
N LYS A 50 10.90 -18.41 6.00
CA LYS A 50 10.74 -19.63 6.81
C LYS A 50 9.85 -19.42 8.03
N SER A 51 9.84 -18.22 8.62
CA SER A 51 8.97 -17.89 9.74
C SER A 51 7.49 -17.91 9.34
N LEU A 52 7.18 -17.29 8.21
CA LEU A 52 5.82 -17.22 7.67
C LEU A 52 5.38 -18.59 7.12
N GLU A 53 6.31 -19.36 6.55
CA GLU A 53 6.10 -20.77 6.14
C GLU A 53 5.85 -21.70 7.33
N GLY A 54 6.70 -21.66 8.36
CA GLY A 54 6.57 -22.51 9.54
C GLY A 54 5.28 -22.28 10.33
N LYS A 55 4.62 -21.14 10.13
CA LYS A 55 3.31 -20.81 10.71
C LYS A 55 2.14 -21.06 9.78
N ASN A 56 2.38 -21.61 8.59
CA ASN A 56 1.39 -21.77 7.53
C ASN A 56 0.64 -20.45 7.27
N LEU A 57 1.37 -19.34 7.13
CA LEU A 57 0.82 -18.04 6.72
C LEU A 57 1.10 -17.78 5.24
N LEU A 58 2.31 -18.13 4.76
CA LEU A 58 2.72 -18.04 3.36
C LEU A 58 3.67 -19.20 2.99
N PRO A 59 3.81 -19.57 1.70
CA PRO A 59 2.89 -19.22 0.62
C PRO A 59 1.56 -19.95 0.82
N GLN A 60 0.46 -19.24 0.65
CA GLN A 60 -0.89 -19.80 0.64
C GLN A 60 -1.64 -19.32 -0.59
N GLN A 61 -2.73 -20.01 -0.91
CA GLN A 61 -3.61 -19.61 -1.99
C GLN A 61 -4.29 -18.29 -1.61
N LEU A 62 -4.21 -17.28 -2.47
CA LEU A 62 -4.99 -16.05 -2.34
C LEU A 62 -6.42 -16.33 -2.81
N VAL A 63 -7.38 -15.98 -1.98
CA VAL A 63 -8.80 -16.02 -2.32
C VAL A 63 -9.32 -14.59 -2.36
N LEU A 64 -10.03 -14.27 -3.44
CA LEU A 64 -10.67 -12.99 -3.64
C LEU A 64 -12.19 -13.18 -3.62
N TYR A 65 -12.86 -12.29 -2.90
CA TYR A 65 -14.29 -12.30 -2.65
C TYR A 65 -14.95 -11.12 -3.35
N ALA A 66 -16.01 -11.39 -4.10
CA ALA A 66 -16.84 -10.37 -4.70
C ALA A 66 -18.27 -10.91 -4.85
N ALA A 67 -19.26 -10.03 -4.77
CA ALA A 67 -20.66 -10.41 -4.96
C ALA A 67 -20.94 -10.93 -6.38
N ASP A 68 -20.31 -10.33 -7.40
CA ASP A 68 -20.52 -10.71 -8.80
C ASP A 68 -19.22 -10.58 -9.62
N TRP A 69 -18.48 -11.70 -9.68
CA TRP A 69 -17.23 -11.79 -10.43
C TRP A 69 -17.40 -11.65 -11.94
N GLU A 70 -18.51 -12.13 -12.48
CA GLU A 70 -18.74 -12.13 -13.92
C GLU A 70 -19.00 -10.70 -14.40
N SER A 71 -19.84 -9.96 -13.68
CA SER A 71 -20.11 -8.54 -13.95
C SER A 71 -18.85 -7.69 -13.88
N ILE A 72 -17.99 -7.89 -12.86
CA ILE A 72 -16.70 -7.19 -12.76
C ILE A 72 -15.85 -7.48 -13.99
N LYS A 73 -15.63 -8.76 -14.34
CA LYS A 73 -14.81 -9.13 -15.51
C LYS A 73 -15.37 -8.58 -16.82
N ASN A 74 -16.68 -8.64 -17.02
CA ASN A 74 -17.32 -8.17 -18.23
C ASN A 74 -17.19 -6.64 -18.37
N LYS A 75 -17.39 -5.89 -17.29
CA LYS A 75 -17.24 -4.42 -17.27
C LYS A 75 -15.81 -3.98 -17.56
N GLU A 76 -14.81 -4.66 -17.02
CA GLU A 76 -13.39 -4.31 -17.19
C GLU A 76 -12.80 -4.73 -18.54
N LYS A 77 -13.44 -5.70 -19.21
CA LYS A 77 -13.11 -6.11 -20.58
C LYS A 77 -13.80 -5.27 -21.65
N ALA A 78 -14.81 -4.49 -21.29
CA ALA A 78 -15.57 -3.69 -22.24
C ALA A 78 -14.68 -2.68 -22.98
N LYS A 79 -15.06 -2.31 -24.21
CA LYS A 79 -14.23 -1.50 -25.10
C LYS A 79 -13.97 -0.10 -24.53
N GLU A 80 -15.01 0.47 -23.93
CA GLU A 80 -15.06 1.78 -23.29
C GLU A 80 -14.52 1.79 -21.86
N ALA A 81 -14.18 0.62 -21.29
CA ALA A 81 -13.60 0.53 -19.96
C ALA A 81 -12.32 1.37 -19.85
N LEU A 82 -12.28 2.23 -18.83
CA LEU A 82 -11.11 3.01 -18.45
C LEU A 82 -10.34 2.29 -17.34
N PRO A 83 -9.04 2.57 -17.16
CA PRO A 83 -8.26 1.99 -16.06
C PRO A 83 -8.98 2.13 -14.70
N PRO A 84 -9.31 1.04 -14.00
CA PRO A 84 -10.05 1.14 -12.75
C PRO A 84 -9.20 1.78 -11.66
N ILE A 85 -9.87 2.28 -10.63
CA ILE A 85 -9.25 2.71 -9.39
C ILE A 85 -9.43 1.62 -8.35
N VAL A 86 -8.32 1.15 -7.80
CA VAL A 86 -8.26 0.09 -6.81
C VAL A 86 -7.73 0.68 -5.51
N VAL A 87 -8.62 0.79 -4.53
CA VAL A 87 -8.35 1.41 -3.24
C VAL A 87 -8.03 0.33 -2.24
N ILE A 88 -6.91 0.45 -1.55
CA ILE A 88 -6.56 -0.49 -0.47
C ILE A 88 -6.99 0.16 0.83
N SER A 89 -7.90 -0.52 1.55
CA SER A 89 -8.48 0.04 2.76
C SER A 89 -8.49 -0.93 3.92
N SER A 90 -8.43 -0.36 5.13
CA SER A 90 -8.70 -1.05 6.38
C SER A 90 -9.13 -0.03 7.44
N LYS A 91 -10.14 -0.38 8.23
CA LYS A 91 -10.66 0.40 9.37
C LYS A 91 -11.12 1.82 9.02
N ARG A 92 -11.67 2.01 7.81
CA ARG A 92 -12.05 3.34 7.29
C ARG A 92 -13.42 3.40 6.62
N HIS A 93 -14.22 2.33 6.61
CA HIS A 93 -15.54 2.31 5.96
C HIS A 93 -16.45 3.43 6.45
N LYS A 94 -16.52 3.69 7.76
CA LYS A 94 -17.34 4.79 8.33
C LYS A 94 -16.87 6.17 7.90
N TRP A 95 -15.56 6.43 7.97
CA TRP A 95 -15.01 7.71 7.55
C TRP A 95 -15.28 7.96 6.06
N ILE A 96 -15.05 6.94 5.21
CA ILE A 96 -15.33 7.03 3.77
C ILE A 96 -16.81 7.32 3.52
N LYS A 97 -17.72 6.62 4.22
CA LYS A 97 -19.17 6.85 4.10
C LYS A 97 -19.56 8.26 4.55
N ALA A 98 -19.07 8.70 5.69
CA ALA A 98 -19.35 10.04 6.20
C ALA A 98 -18.88 11.14 5.23
N ARG A 99 -17.74 10.93 4.55
CA ARG A 99 -17.27 11.87 3.51
C ARG A 99 -18.09 11.79 2.23
N ALA A 100 -18.52 10.60 1.80
CA ALA A 100 -19.45 10.48 0.68
C ALA A 100 -20.77 11.21 0.97
N ASP A 101 -21.33 11.03 2.16
CA ASP A 101 -22.58 11.69 2.59
C ASP A 101 -22.40 13.21 2.71
N SER A 102 -21.26 13.67 3.22
CA SER A 102 -20.94 15.10 3.27
C SER A 102 -20.91 15.71 1.87
N LEU A 103 -20.31 15.01 0.91
CA LEU A 103 -20.26 15.45 -0.49
C LEU A 103 -21.66 15.55 -1.09
N ASP A 104 -22.53 14.56 -0.86
CA ASP A 104 -23.89 14.56 -1.40
C ASP A 104 -24.76 15.69 -0.84
N ASN A 105 -24.47 16.17 0.37
CA ASN A 105 -25.19 17.27 1.01
C ASN A 105 -24.59 18.66 0.71
N THR A 106 -23.52 18.74 -0.08
CA THR A 106 -22.86 20.02 -0.39
C THR A 106 -23.51 20.69 -1.60
N GLU A 107 -23.78 21.99 -1.50
CA GLU A 107 -24.30 22.79 -2.61
C GLU A 107 -23.33 22.78 -3.81
N GLY A 108 -23.86 22.58 -5.01
CA GLY A 108 -23.05 22.42 -6.23
C GLY A 108 -22.43 21.03 -6.39
N SER A 109 -22.75 20.05 -5.53
CA SER A 109 -22.19 18.69 -5.67
C SER A 109 -22.62 17.97 -6.95
N ASP A 110 -23.73 18.38 -7.57
CA ASP A 110 -24.17 17.84 -8.86
C ASP A 110 -23.34 18.37 -10.04
N ASP A 111 -22.60 19.47 -9.86
CA ASP A 111 -21.74 20.09 -10.88
C ASP A 111 -20.31 19.54 -10.88
N ILE A 112 -19.99 18.61 -9.96
CA ILE A 112 -18.67 18.00 -9.87
C ILE A 112 -18.44 17.08 -11.07
N ASN A 113 -17.47 17.41 -11.91
CA ASN A 113 -17.19 16.67 -13.14
C ASN A 113 -15.77 16.09 -13.23
N ASP A 114 -14.87 16.44 -12.30
CA ASP A 114 -13.50 15.93 -12.28
C ASP A 114 -12.91 15.88 -10.86
N VAL A 115 -11.92 15.00 -10.66
CA VAL A 115 -11.23 14.86 -9.38
C VAL A 115 -10.42 16.08 -8.98
N ASN A 116 -10.09 16.97 -9.92
CA ASN A 116 -9.45 18.26 -9.65
C ASN A 116 -10.41 19.33 -9.14
N ASP A 117 -11.73 19.10 -9.21
CA ASP A 117 -12.70 20.05 -8.71
C ASP A 117 -12.50 20.26 -7.21
N THR A 118 -12.23 21.51 -6.84
CA THR A 118 -11.95 21.89 -5.46
C THR A 118 -13.21 22.23 -4.68
N ILE A 119 -14.38 22.34 -5.34
CA ILE A 119 -15.67 22.57 -4.65
C ILE A 119 -15.95 21.47 -3.63
N VAL A 120 -15.51 20.25 -3.93
CA VAL A 120 -15.63 19.07 -3.06
C VAL A 120 -14.94 19.26 -1.71
N LEU A 121 -13.96 20.16 -1.62
CA LEU A 121 -13.21 20.40 -0.40
C LEU A 121 -13.98 21.28 0.58
N TYR A 122 -15.02 22.01 0.14
CA TYR A 122 -15.96 22.65 1.07
C TYR A 122 -16.72 21.62 1.92
N ALA A 123 -16.85 20.39 1.42
CA ALA A 123 -17.41 19.25 2.15
C ALA A 123 -16.40 18.57 3.12
N GLY A 124 -15.16 19.08 3.17
CA GLY A 124 -14.05 18.55 3.98
C GLY A 124 -13.04 17.73 3.16
N ALA A 125 -12.26 16.88 3.85
CA ALA A 125 -11.26 16.02 3.19
C ALA A 125 -11.91 14.82 2.50
N ILE A 126 -12.57 15.07 1.37
CA ILE A 126 -13.29 14.06 0.58
C ILE A 126 -12.29 13.14 -0.15
N PRO A 127 -12.44 11.80 -0.11
CA PRO A 127 -11.54 10.90 -0.81
C PRO A 127 -11.50 11.16 -2.33
N TRP A 128 -10.30 11.16 -2.91
CA TRP A 128 -10.04 11.48 -4.31
C TRP A 128 -10.69 10.49 -5.29
N TYR A 129 -10.90 9.25 -4.83
CA TYR A 129 -11.40 8.14 -5.61
C TYR A 129 -12.93 7.94 -5.50
N LEU A 130 -13.68 8.84 -4.86
CA LEU A 130 -15.14 8.65 -4.78
C LEU A 130 -15.77 8.68 -6.19
N PRO A 131 -16.64 7.73 -6.55
CA PRO A 131 -17.27 7.67 -7.87
C PRO A 131 -17.91 8.98 -8.33
N LYS A 132 -18.60 9.71 -7.41
CA LYS A 132 -19.19 11.03 -7.70
C LYS A 132 -18.14 12.05 -8.15
N ARG A 133 -16.94 12.06 -7.55
CA ARG A 133 -15.83 12.95 -7.96
C ARG A 133 -15.20 12.56 -9.28
N ILE A 134 -15.17 11.26 -9.58
CA ILE A 134 -14.62 10.76 -10.83
C ILE A 134 -15.52 11.15 -12.01
N GLY A 135 -16.84 11.24 -11.78
CA GLY A 135 -17.81 11.67 -12.79
C GLY A 135 -17.87 10.78 -14.03
N ASN A 136 -17.33 9.56 -13.96
CA ASN A 136 -17.16 8.70 -15.13
C ASN A 136 -17.50 7.23 -14.83
N GLN A 137 -18.66 6.79 -15.30
CA GLN A 137 -19.17 5.42 -15.14
C GLN A 137 -18.29 4.33 -15.77
N ASN A 138 -17.41 4.70 -16.72
CA ASN A 138 -16.47 3.76 -17.34
C ASN A 138 -15.19 3.56 -16.52
N ARG A 139 -14.97 4.38 -15.48
CA ARG A 139 -13.90 4.23 -14.51
C ARG A 139 -14.46 3.75 -13.18
N ARG A 140 -14.33 2.45 -12.94
CA ARG A 140 -14.89 1.80 -11.75
C ARG A 140 -13.94 1.93 -10.56
N VAL A 141 -14.52 1.92 -9.38
CA VAL A 141 -13.79 1.98 -8.11
C VAL A 141 -14.00 0.68 -7.35
N TYR A 142 -12.91 -0.04 -7.14
CA TYR A 142 -12.88 -1.25 -6.34
C TYR A 142 -12.17 -0.96 -5.02
N MET A 143 -12.77 -1.35 -3.91
CA MET A 143 -12.16 -1.23 -2.60
C MET A 143 -11.76 -2.60 -2.09
N LEU A 144 -10.45 -2.84 -2.03
CA LEU A 144 -9.89 -4.07 -1.50
C LEU A 144 -9.72 -3.98 0.01
N VAL A 145 -10.36 -4.93 0.70
CA VAL A 145 -10.34 -5.06 2.15
C VAL A 145 -10.07 -6.50 2.54
N ASN A 146 -9.46 -6.71 3.71
CA ASN A 146 -9.30 -8.07 4.21
C ASN A 146 -10.67 -8.70 4.49
N ARG A 147 -10.81 -10.02 4.34
CA ARG A 147 -12.09 -10.72 4.56
C ARG A 147 -12.71 -10.42 5.91
N ILE A 148 -11.91 -10.20 6.96
CA ILE A 148 -12.38 -9.81 8.30
C ILE A 148 -13.28 -8.55 8.28
N GLU A 149 -13.03 -7.62 7.36
CA GLU A 149 -13.75 -6.34 7.25
C GLU A 149 -14.79 -6.33 6.12
N TYR A 150 -14.85 -7.37 5.30
CA TYR A 150 -15.58 -7.37 4.03
C TYR A 150 -17.05 -6.95 4.19
N TYR A 151 -17.78 -7.59 5.11
CA TYR A 151 -19.20 -7.29 5.32
C TYR A 151 -19.44 -5.91 5.92
N ASN A 152 -18.55 -5.41 6.78
CA ASN A 152 -18.68 -4.05 7.33
C ASN A 152 -18.58 -3.02 6.21
N TYR A 153 -17.64 -3.22 5.27
CA TYR A 153 -17.49 -2.36 4.11
C TYR A 153 -18.68 -2.45 3.15
N ILE A 154 -19.19 -3.65 2.86
CA ILE A 154 -20.38 -3.81 1.99
C ILE A 154 -21.58 -3.06 2.57
N ASN A 155 -21.89 -3.31 3.84
CA ASN A 155 -23.08 -2.74 4.47
C ASN A 155 -22.97 -1.22 4.61
N THR A 156 -21.78 -0.72 4.92
CA THR A 156 -21.58 0.71 5.18
C THR A 156 -21.45 1.54 3.90
N LEU A 157 -20.83 1.00 2.86
CA LEU A 157 -20.56 1.72 1.61
C LEU A 157 -21.61 1.45 0.53
N GLN A 158 -22.73 0.83 0.88
CA GLN A 158 -23.87 0.68 -0.02
C GLN A 158 -24.31 2.05 -0.57
N GLY A 159 -24.63 2.10 -1.86
CA GLY A 159 -25.08 3.33 -2.55
C GLY A 159 -23.97 4.30 -2.96
N THR A 160 -22.73 4.14 -2.48
CA THR A 160 -21.61 5.04 -2.83
C THR A 160 -21.05 4.82 -4.25
N GLY A 161 -21.47 3.76 -4.93
CA GLY A 161 -20.93 3.32 -6.22
C GLY A 161 -19.58 2.58 -6.14
N ILE A 162 -19.04 2.38 -4.94
CA ILE A 162 -17.80 1.62 -4.71
C ILE A 162 -18.12 0.13 -4.67
N THR A 163 -17.37 -0.68 -5.44
CA THR A 163 -17.49 -2.14 -5.40
C THR A 163 -16.49 -2.72 -4.38
N ILE A 164 -16.99 -3.45 -3.38
CA ILE A 164 -16.12 -4.05 -2.35
C ILE A 164 -15.58 -5.39 -2.81
N VAL A 165 -14.27 -5.59 -2.67
CA VAL A 165 -13.58 -6.84 -2.97
C VAL A 165 -12.83 -7.31 -1.73
N GLY A 166 -13.20 -8.46 -1.20
CA GLY A 166 -12.54 -9.07 -0.06
C GLY A 166 -11.30 -9.85 -0.49
N TRP A 167 -10.31 -9.97 0.38
CA TRP A 167 -9.17 -10.85 0.15
C TRP A 167 -8.76 -11.60 1.42
N GLN A 168 -8.29 -12.83 1.26
CA GLN A 168 -7.58 -13.56 2.31
C GLN A 168 -6.62 -14.60 1.74
N PHE A 169 -5.63 -15.00 2.52
CA PHE A 169 -4.87 -16.22 2.26
C PHE A 169 -5.58 -17.42 2.90
N LYS A 170 -5.81 -18.48 2.12
CA LYS A 170 -6.56 -19.66 2.55
C LYS A 170 -5.77 -20.45 3.59
N SER A 171 -6.25 -20.45 4.83
CA SER A 171 -5.66 -21.24 5.90
C SER A 171 -5.70 -22.75 5.59
N GLN A 172 -4.62 -23.46 5.92
CA GLN A 172 -4.56 -24.91 5.81
C GLN A 172 -5.30 -25.66 6.94
N LYS A 173 -5.73 -24.97 8.01
CA LYS A 173 -6.50 -25.61 9.09
C LYS A 173 -8.00 -25.59 8.77
N LYS A 174 -8.71 -26.66 9.12
CA LYS A 174 -10.17 -26.76 8.94
C LYS A 174 -10.84 -25.55 9.59
N GLU A 175 -11.75 -24.94 8.83
CA GLU A 175 -12.72 -23.98 9.34
C GLU A 175 -13.42 -24.60 10.57
N ASN A 176 -13.69 -23.78 11.60
CA ASN A 176 -14.55 -24.21 12.69
C ASN A 176 -15.97 -24.44 12.14
N LYS A 177 -16.85 -25.06 12.93
CA LYS A 177 -18.23 -25.37 12.52
C LYS A 177 -19.05 -24.13 12.13
N ASP A 178 -18.58 -22.94 12.50
CA ASP A 178 -19.20 -21.64 12.21
C ASP A 178 -18.60 -20.96 10.97
N GLY A 179 -17.67 -21.60 10.24
CA GLY A 179 -17.10 -21.09 8.98
C GLY A 179 -16.09 -19.94 9.14
N GLU A 180 -15.75 -19.56 10.37
CA GLU A 180 -14.92 -18.38 10.69
C GLU A 180 -13.69 -18.77 11.52
N ASN A 181 -12.62 -19.24 10.88
CA ASN A 181 -11.33 -19.42 11.56
C ASN A 181 -10.36 -18.27 11.22
N PHE A 182 -10.61 -17.09 11.79
CA PHE A 182 -9.74 -15.92 11.62
C PHE A 182 -8.42 -15.99 12.41
N ASP A 183 -8.22 -17.01 13.26
CA ASP A 183 -7.03 -17.11 14.12
C ASP A 183 -5.74 -17.47 13.38
N ASN A 184 -5.86 -17.88 12.12
CA ASN A 184 -4.77 -18.07 11.16
C ASN A 184 -4.86 -17.15 9.94
N SER A 185 -5.64 -16.06 10.03
CA SER A 185 -5.64 -15.04 8.98
C SER A 185 -4.28 -14.35 8.92
N TYR A 186 -3.89 -13.95 7.71
CA TYR A 186 -2.68 -13.15 7.49
C TYR A 186 -3.06 -11.75 7.02
N VAL A 187 -2.52 -10.73 7.70
CA VAL A 187 -2.68 -9.31 7.37
C VAL A 187 -1.32 -8.63 7.38
N GLY A 188 -1.16 -7.59 6.57
CA GLY A 188 0.09 -6.83 6.46
C GLY A 188 0.07 -5.91 5.24
N PHE A 189 0.93 -4.89 5.23
CA PHE A 189 0.95 -3.90 4.16
C PHE A 189 1.30 -4.51 2.79
N GLY A 190 2.38 -5.31 2.73
CA GLY A 190 2.76 -6.05 1.52
C GLY A 190 1.71 -7.06 1.07
N ALA A 191 1.00 -7.69 2.01
CA ALA A 191 -0.09 -8.64 1.72
C ALA A 191 -1.28 -7.95 1.02
N SER A 192 -1.70 -6.80 1.55
CA SER A 192 -2.80 -6.01 0.98
C SER A 192 -2.46 -5.49 -0.43
N ARG A 193 -1.23 -4.98 -0.61
CA ARG A 193 -0.74 -4.50 -1.92
C ARG A 193 -0.59 -5.64 -2.93
N PHE A 194 -0.09 -6.79 -2.48
CA PHE A 194 -0.03 -8.01 -3.29
C PHE A 194 -1.41 -8.42 -3.78
N ALA A 195 -2.41 -8.47 -2.88
CA ALA A 195 -3.79 -8.82 -3.23
C ALA A 195 -4.41 -7.83 -4.24
N ALA A 196 -4.13 -6.53 -4.12
CA ALA A 196 -4.61 -5.52 -5.06
C ALA A 196 -4.07 -5.71 -6.48
N ILE A 197 -2.78 -5.96 -6.63
CA ILE A 197 -2.20 -6.24 -7.95
C ILE A 197 -2.67 -7.60 -8.49
N GLU A 198 -2.82 -8.63 -7.65
CA GLU A 198 -3.38 -9.92 -8.10
C GLU A 198 -4.84 -9.79 -8.56
N PHE A 199 -5.65 -8.99 -7.85
CA PHE A 199 -7.00 -8.62 -8.30
C PHE A 199 -6.96 -7.98 -9.68
N CYS A 200 -6.13 -6.95 -9.88
CA CYS A 200 -5.99 -6.27 -11.18
C CYS A 200 -5.56 -7.23 -12.31
N LYS A 201 -4.62 -8.13 -12.04
CA LYS A 201 -4.16 -9.15 -13.02
C LYS A 201 -5.28 -10.12 -13.41
N LYS A 202 -6.20 -10.39 -12.48
CA LYS A 202 -7.27 -11.38 -12.59
C LYS A 202 -8.51 -10.87 -13.35
N ILE A 203 -8.90 -9.61 -13.13
CA ILE A 203 -10.04 -9.01 -13.83
C ILE A 203 -9.76 -8.73 -15.32
N ASP A 204 -8.49 -8.87 -15.74
CA ASP A 204 -8.05 -8.81 -17.14
C ASP A 204 -8.44 -7.51 -17.84
N ILE A 205 -8.00 -6.40 -17.22
CA ILE A 205 -8.32 -5.03 -17.60
C ILE A 205 -7.96 -4.77 -19.07
N ASN A 206 -8.95 -4.34 -19.87
CA ASN A 206 -8.79 -4.08 -21.31
C ASN A 206 -7.61 -3.15 -21.63
N LYS A 207 -7.47 -2.05 -20.87
CA LYS A 207 -6.38 -1.07 -21.05
C LYS A 207 -5.06 -1.49 -20.39
N GLY A 208 -5.01 -2.62 -19.69
CA GLY A 208 -3.81 -3.17 -19.07
C GLY A 208 -3.19 -2.32 -17.95
N LYS A 209 -3.91 -1.31 -17.43
CA LYS A 209 -3.46 -0.36 -16.40
C LYS A 209 -4.49 -0.23 -15.29
N ALA A 210 -4.06 0.08 -14.08
CA ALA A 210 -4.95 0.38 -12.95
C ALA A 210 -4.33 1.44 -12.05
N TRP A 211 -5.15 2.27 -11.44
CA TRP A 211 -4.74 3.16 -10.36
C TRP A 211 -4.81 2.40 -9.05
N LEU A 212 -3.73 2.35 -8.28
CA LEU A 212 -3.76 1.91 -6.88
C LEU A 212 -3.64 3.13 -5.98
N VAL A 213 -4.58 3.27 -5.06
CA VAL A 213 -4.74 4.47 -4.22
C VAL A 213 -4.89 4.07 -2.75
N ASP A 214 -4.17 4.76 -1.87
CA ASP A 214 -4.39 4.68 -0.43
C ASP A 214 -5.76 5.28 -0.12
N ASP A 215 -6.51 4.61 0.74
CA ASP A 215 -7.86 5.02 1.12
C ASP A 215 -7.96 6.42 1.75
N ASN A 216 -6.88 7.02 2.22
CA ASN A 216 -6.88 8.37 2.79
C ASN A 216 -6.34 9.46 1.85
N VAL A 217 -6.15 9.17 0.55
CA VAL A 217 -5.85 10.21 -0.45
C VAL A 217 -7.11 11.01 -0.74
N VAL A 218 -7.02 12.33 -0.54
CA VAL A 218 -8.17 13.25 -0.66
C VAL A 218 -7.99 14.26 -1.79
N TYR A 219 -6.75 14.54 -2.17
CA TYR A 219 -6.44 15.45 -3.27
C TYR A 219 -5.06 15.13 -3.87
N VAL A 220 -4.87 15.48 -5.14
CA VAL A 220 -3.57 15.48 -5.80
C VAL A 220 -3.42 16.84 -6.47
N GLN A 221 -2.58 17.69 -5.90
CA GLN A 221 -2.33 19.03 -6.45
C GLN A 221 -1.66 18.91 -7.81
N ASN A 222 -2.06 19.79 -8.74
CA ASN A 222 -1.58 19.80 -10.12
C ASN A 222 -1.71 18.45 -10.82
N PHE A 223 -2.75 17.66 -10.48
CA PHE A 223 -2.99 16.38 -11.14
C PHE A 223 -3.33 16.62 -12.62
N PRO A 224 -2.50 16.13 -13.57
CA PRO A 224 -2.67 16.41 -14.99
C PRO A 224 -3.97 15.85 -15.62
N GLY A 225 -4.72 15.05 -14.89
CA GLY A 225 -5.89 14.34 -15.38
C GLY A 225 -5.55 12.89 -15.78
N PHE A 226 -6.54 12.01 -15.63
CA PHE A 226 -6.38 10.58 -15.89
C PHE A 226 -5.89 10.28 -17.31
N VAL A 227 -6.56 10.85 -18.32
CA VAL A 227 -6.28 10.57 -19.74
C VAL A 227 -4.84 10.95 -20.12
N LYS A 228 -4.34 12.11 -19.66
CA LYS A 228 -2.98 12.57 -19.97
C LYS A 228 -1.93 11.60 -19.42
N LEU A 229 -2.08 11.17 -18.17
CA LEU A 229 -1.14 10.23 -17.52
C LEU A 229 -1.23 8.82 -18.09
N GLU A 230 -2.42 8.36 -18.42
CA GLU A 230 -2.64 7.06 -19.04
C GLU A 230 -2.01 7.00 -20.43
N ASN A 231 -2.18 8.04 -21.25
CA ASN A 231 -1.55 8.13 -22.57
C ASN A 231 -0.03 8.27 -22.47
N PHE A 232 0.49 9.00 -21.47
CA PHE A 232 1.92 9.09 -21.22
C PHE A 232 2.54 7.72 -20.97
N MET A 233 1.88 6.88 -20.16
CA MET A 233 2.33 5.50 -19.92
C MET A 233 2.22 4.60 -21.16
N ASP A 234 1.26 4.83 -22.06
CA ASP A 234 1.15 4.06 -23.33
C ASP A 234 2.29 4.40 -24.31
N ASN A 235 2.73 5.66 -24.31
CA ASN A 235 3.80 6.14 -25.20
C ASN A 235 5.19 5.67 -24.77
N ASP A 236 5.41 5.39 -23.48
CA ASP A 236 6.65 4.80 -22.96
C ASP A 236 6.36 3.47 -22.25
N LYS A 237 6.41 2.38 -23.01
CA LYS A 237 6.16 1.01 -22.54
C LYS A 237 7.14 0.53 -21.46
N GLN A 238 8.24 1.26 -21.22
CA GLN A 238 9.19 0.94 -20.16
C GLN A 238 8.71 1.43 -18.79
N ILE A 239 7.63 2.22 -18.70
CA ILE A 239 7.09 2.69 -17.43
C ILE A 239 6.23 1.60 -16.79
N TRP A 240 6.61 1.20 -15.58
CA TRP A 240 5.91 0.18 -14.78
C TRP A 240 4.93 0.79 -13.79
N GLY A 241 5.29 1.95 -13.27
CA GLY A 241 4.48 2.71 -12.33
C GLY A 241 4.75 4.20 -12.49
N LEU A 242 3.68 4.98 -12.44
CA LEU A 242 3.70 6.43 -12.47
C LEU A 242 2.98 6.95 -11.23
N GLY A 243 3.71 7.66 -10.38
CA GLY A 243 3.19 8.25 -9.15
C GLY A 243 3.45 9.74 -9.08
N PHE A 244 3.28 10.28 -7.88
CA PHE A 244 3.36 11.70 -7.58
C PHE A 244 4.27 11.90 -6.37
N GLN A 245 4.68 13.14 -6.13
CA GLN A 245 5.39 13.46 -4.90
C GLN A 245 4.46 13.20 -3.71
N GLY A 246 4.96 12.49 -2.70
CA GLY A 246 4.17 12.14 -1.53
C GLY A 246 3.89 13.35 -0.65
N ALA A 247 2.75 13.36 0.02
CA ALA A 247 2.47 14.31 1.09
C ALA A 247 3.55 14.20 2.18
N THR A 248 4.18 15.31 2.58
CA THR A 248 5.13 15.31 3.72
C THR A 248 4.44 15.28 5.08
N SER A 249 3.13 15.53 5.12
CA SER A 249 2.27 15.44 6.29
C SER A 249 0.83 15.09 5.89
N ASN A 250 0.06 14.50 6.81
CA ASN A 250 -1.39 14.60 6.71
C ASN A 250 -1.76 16.02 7.15
N THR A 251 -2.70 16.65 6.46
CA THR A 251 -3.22 17.96 6.82
C THR A 251 -4.57 17.77 7.51
N THR A 252 -4.85 18.61 8.52
CA THR A 252 -6.22 18.74 9.02
C THR A 252 -7.10 19.27 7.88
N ASP A 253 -8.41 18.99 7.91
CA ASP A 253 -9.33 19.49 6.88
C ASP A 253 -9.20 21.01 6.69
N GLY A 254 -9.06 21.77 7.79
CA GLY A 254 -8.86 23.21 7.75
C GLY A 254 -7.51 23.66 7.16
N ASP A 255 -6.43 22.94 7.44
CA ASP A 255 -5.11 23.24 6.88
C ASP A 255 -5.04 22.87 5.39
N LEU A 256 -5.68 21.76 5.00
CA LEU A 256 -5.81 21.32 3.62
C LEU A 256 -6.56 22.36 2.79
N ILE A 257 -7.72 22.81 3.27
CA ILE A 257 -8.52 23.84 2.61
C ILE A 257 -7.70 25.13 2.48
N ARG A 258 -7.06 25.59 3.57
CA ARG A 258 -6.23 26.81 3.55
C ARG A 258 -5.06 26.73 2.57
N GLU A 259 -4.34 25.61 2.55
CA GLU A 259 -3.19 25.41 1.66
C GLU A 259 -3.63 25.34 0.19
N LEU A 260 -4.76 24.70 -0.10
CA LEU A 260 -5.27 24.57 -1.46
C LEU A 260 -5.92 25.86 -1.96
N CYS A 261 -6.72 26.57 -1.14
CA CYS A 261 -7.27 27.88 -1.53
C CYS A 261 -6.19 28.93 -1.82
N THR A 262 -4.99 28.80 -1.26
CA THR A 262 -3.87 29.73 -1.48
C THR A 262 -2.91 29.31 -2.60
N LYS A 263 -2.84 28.02 -2.94
CA LYS A 263 -1.88 27.47 -3.94
C LYS A 263 -2.55 26.85 -5.17
N TYR A 264 -3.87 26.89 -5.27
CA TYR A 264 -4.61 26.36 -6.42
C TYR A 264 -4.41 27.25 -7.65
N ASN A 265 -3.92 26.65 -8.73
CA ASN A 265 -3.93 27.26 -10.05
C ASN A 265 -4.70 26.33 -11.00
N PRO A 266 -5.99 26.60 -11.28
CA PRO A 266 -6.84 25.74 -12.11
C PRO A 266 -6.35 25.61 -13.55
N ASN A 267 -5.43 26.48 -13.99
CA ASN A 267 -5.12 26.69 -15.41
C ASN A 267 -3.77 26.11 -15.87
N GLN A 268 -3.17 25.14 -15.17
CA GLN A 268 -1.99 24.45 -15.72
C GLN A 268 -2.40 23.35 -16.71
N ASP A 269 -2.89 23.80 -17.86
CA ASP A 269 -3.21 22.98 -19.01
C ASP A 269 -1.95 22.65 -19.85
N ASP A 270 -0.84 22.33 -19.18
CA ASP A 270 0.40 22.03 -19.87
C ASP A 270 0.44 20.56 -20.28
N VAL A 271 0.97 20.29 -21.47
CA VAL A 271 1.22 18.92 -21.95
C VAL A 271 2.19 18.26 -20.97
N MET A 272 1.89 17.05 -20.49
CA MET A 272 2.87 16.26 -19.73
C MET A 272 4.06 15.91 -20.64
N ARG A 273 5.21 16.55 -20.42
CA ARG A 273 6.44 16.31 -21.17
C ARG A 273 7.34 15.35 -20.39
N SER A 274 8.28 14.70 -21.09
CA SER A 274 9.25 13.79 -20.45
C SER A 274 10.06 14.47 -19.33
N GLY A 275 10.33 15.78 -19.44
CA GLY A 275 11.02 16.57 -18.41
C GLY A 275 10.24 16.81 -17.12
N ASP A 276 8.91 16.63 -17.13
CA ASP A 276 8.02 16.83 -15.97
C ASP A 276 8.04 15.66 -14.99
N THR A 277 8.82 14.62 -15.30
CA THR A 277 8.96 13.42 -14.46
C THR A 277 10.41 13.18 -14.02
N GLU A 278 10.58 12.50 -12.90
CA GLU A 278 11.86 11.95 -12.43
C GLU A 278 11.82 10.43 -12.41
N GLU A 279 12.99 9.80 -12.59
CA GLU A 279 13.13 8.35 -12.61
C GLU A 279 13.46 7.75 -11.24
N THR A 280 13.67 8.60 -10.24
CA THR A 280 14.01 8.24 -8.88
C THR A 280 12.93 8.69 -7.93
N GLY A 281 12.54 7.84 -7.00
CA GLY A 281 11.56 8.18 -5.97
C GLY A 281 10.87 6.95 -5.43
N LEU A 282 9.77 7.17 -4.70
CA LEU A 282 8.94 6.12 -4.13
C LEU A 282 7.55 6.19 -4.78
N LEU A 283 7.13 5.08 -5.40
CA LEU A 283 5.77 4.93 -5.90
C LEU A 283 4.86 4.62 -4.70
N GLN A 284 4.23 5.66 -4.16
CA GLN A 284 3.36 5.54 -2.99
C GLN A 284 2.06 6.33 -3.16
N GLN A 285 1.06 5.92 -2.39
CA GLN A 285 -0.19 6.63 -2.08
C GLN A 285 -1.19 6.77 -3.24
N CYS A 286 -0.76 7.15 -4.43
CA CYS A 286 -1.60 7.21 -5.63
C CYS A 286 -0.73 6.94 -6.85
N VAL A 287 -0.88 5.76 -7.46
CA VAL A 287 0.04 5.28 -8.50
C VAL A 287 -0.75 4.62 -9.62
N LEU A 288 -0.50 5.05 -10.86
CA LEU A 288 -0.90 4.32 -12.05
C LEU A 288 0.09 3.19 -12.32
N TRP A 289 -0.39 1.95 -12.34
CA TRP A 289 0.42 0.76 -12.57
C TRP A 289 0.16 0.15 -13.95
N ASN A 290 1.24 -0.29 -14.59
CA ASN A 290 1.17 -1.11 -15.80
C ASN A 290 0.95 -2.59 -15.45
N ILE A 291 -0.31 -2.94 -15.20
CA ILE A 291 -0.73 -4.29 -14.79
C ILE A 291 -0.35 -5.34 -15.84
N LYS A 292 -0.41 -5.00 -17.13
CA LYS A 292 0.00 -5.91 -18.21
C LYS A 292 1.48 -6.27 -18.12
N SER A 293 2.36 -5.30 -17.90
CA SER A 293 3.80 -5.55 -17.72
C SER A 293 4.08 -6.38 -16.46
N LEU A 294 3.43 -6.04 -15.35
CA LEU A 294 3.52 -6.79 -14.09
C LEU A 294 3.07 -8.26 -14.24
N LYS A 295 1.96 -8.50 -14.97
CA LYS A 295 1.45 -9.83 -15.30
C LYS A 295 2.43 -10.61 -16.16
N THR A 296 2.96 -9.97 -17.21
CA THR A 296 3.89 -10.60 -18.17
C THR A 296 5.19 -11.03 -17.51
N ALA A 297 5.77 -10.16 -16.68
CA ALA A 297 7.00 -10.46 -15.95
C ALA A 297 6.80 -11.33 -14.70
N LYS A 298 5.54 -11.62 -14.34
CA LYS A 298 5.17 -12.38 -13.14
C LYS A 298 5.76 -11.75 -11.87
N ILE A 299 5.71 -10.43 -11.75
CA ILE A 299 6.17 -9.73 -10.54
C ILE A 299 5.00 -9.07 -9.80
N ASN A 300 5.17 -8.87 -8.50
CA ASN A 300 4.21 -8.23 -7.60
C ASN A 300 4.93 -7.66 -6.38
N PHE A 301 4.23 -6.86 -5.57
CA PHE A 301 4.58 -6.60 -4.18
C PHE A 301 4.88 -7.91 -3.44
N SER A 302 5.75 -7.81 -2.45
CA SER A 302 6.13 -8.96 -1.64
C SER A 302 5.24 -9.05 -0.41
N PRO A 303 4.42 -10.12 -0.26
CA PRO A 303 3.58 -10.30 0.93
C PRO A 303 4.41 -10.59 2.18
N TYR A 304 5.73 -10.80 2.07
CA TYR A 304 6.65 -11.02 3.20
C TYR A 304 7.06 -9.71 3.91
N PHE A 305 6.74 -8.55 3.32
CA PHE A 305 6.83 -7.25 3.98
C PHE A 305 5.50 -6.99 4.71
N ILE A 306 5.54 -7.00 6.03
CA ILE A 306 4.38 -7.00 6.92
C ILE A 306 4.03 -5.57 7.33
N THR A 307 5.04 -4.73 7.55
CA THR A 307 4.87 -3.44 8.24
C THR A 307 4.68 -2.24 7.33
N SER A 308 5.60 -1.92 6.41
CA SER A 308 5.49 -0.66 5.65
C SER A 308 6.52 -0.43 4.54
N ASN A 309 7.56 -1.27 4.41
CA ASN A 309 8.63 -1.02 3.42
C ASN A 309 8.40 -1.75 2.08
N GLU A 310 7.23 -2.33 1.85
CA GLU A 310 6.86 -2.97 0.59
C GLU A 310 6.98 -2.00 -0.59
N ASP A 311 6.47 -0.77 -0.46
CA ASP A 311 6.49 0.23 -1.53
C ASP A 311 7.91 0.64 -1.91
N THR A 312 8.76 0.83 -0.90
CA THR A 312 10.19 1.11 -1.08
C THR A 312 10.89 -0.06 -1.74
N SER A 313 10.65 -1.27 -1.25
CA SER A 313 11.28 -2.47 -1.77
C SER A 313 10.87 -2.77 -3.21
N PHE A 314 9.61 -2.56 -3.55
CA PHE A 314 9.08 -2.79 -4.90
C PHE A 314 9.52 -1.70 -5.87
N SER A 315 9.50 -0.42 -5.45
CA SER A 315 10.09 0.67 -6.25
C SER A 315 11.58 0.42 -6.53
N ASN A 316 12.34 -0.04 -5.52
CA ASN A 316 13.75 -0.40 -5.68
C ASN A 316 13.96 -1.56 -6.64
N LEU A 317 13.12 -2.60 -6.59
CA LEU A 317 13.16 -3.69 -7.55
C LEU A 317 12.97 -3.16 -8.98
N LEU A 318 11.95 -2.35 -9.20
CA LEU A 318 11.62 -1.81 -10.52
C LEU A 318 12.68 -0.84 -11.05
N MET A 319 13.38 -0.10 -10.19
CA MET A 319 14.51 0.74 -10.60
C MET A 319 15.78 -0.07 -10.93
N THR A 320 15.95 -1.25 -10.33
CA THR A 320 17.17 -2.07 -10.46
C THR A 320 17.09 -3.15 -11.54
N GLN A 321 15.88 -3.54 -11.96
CA GLN A 321 15.70 -4.51 -13.04
C GLN A 321 16.19 -3.95 -14.40
N LYS A 322 17.38 -4.38 -14.80
CA LYS A 322 17.76 -4.40 -16.22
C LYS A 322 17.22 -5.72 -16.79
N MET A 323 16.17 -5.65 -17.59
CA MET A 323 15.70 -6.81 -18.36
C MET A 323 16.87 -7.29 -19.24
N LYS A 324 17.20 -8.58 -19.18
CA LYS A 324 18.29 -9.16 -19.99
C LYS A 324 18.05 -8.83 -21.47
N GLY A 325 18.79 -7.85 -22.01
CA GLY A 325 18.72 -7.45 -23.41
C GLY A 325 17.80 -6.26 -23.76
N GLU A 326 17.09 -5.67 -22.81
CA GLU A 326 16.21 -4.53 -23.06
C GLU A 326 16.42 -3.39 -22.04
N THR A 327 16.28 -2.16 -22.55
CA THR A 327 16.19 -0.88 -21.83
C THR A 327 15.57 -0.98 -20.43
N SER A 328 16.24 -0.33 -19.46
CA SER A 328 15.92 -0.33 -18.03
C SER A 328 14.43 -0.06 -17.75
N SER A 329 13.82 -0.87 -16.88
CA SER A 329 12.50 -0.58 -16.33
C SER A 329 12.51 0.77 -15.62
N LYS A 330 11.44 1.53 -15.82
CA LYS A 330 11.32 2.90 -15.35
C LYS A 330 10.14 3.01 -14.39
N ILE A 331 10.42 3.60 -13.23
CA ILE A 331 9.38 4.28 -12.47
C ILE A 331 9.38 5.76 -12.88
N ARG A 332 8.25 6.42 -12.68
CA ARG A 332 8.09 7.86 -12.93
C ARG A 332 7.39 8.52 -11.77
N ILE A 333 7.95 9.64 -11.30
CA ILE A 333 7.27 10.53 -10.36
C ILE A 333 7.03 11.86 -11.06
N VAL A 334 5.79 12.33 -11.06
CA VAL A 334 5.43 13.65 -11.63
C VAL A 334 5.89 14.73 -10.65
N LYS A 335 6.85 15.58 -11.07
CA LYS A 335 7.56 16.51 -10.18
C LYS A 335 6.69 17.63 -9.61
N LYS A 336 5.66 18.07 -10.36
CA LYS A 336 4.81 19.20 -9.98
C LYS A 336 3.56 18.77 -9.22
N ALA A 337 3.30 17.47 -9.14
CA ALA A 337 2.07 16.94 -8.57
C ALA A 337 2.33 16.30 -7.22
N THR A 338 1.50 16.67 -6.25
CA THR A 338 1.70 16.31 -4.84
C THR A 338 0.42 15.72 -4.27
N VAL A 339 0.53 14.55 -3.65
CA VAL A 339 -0.59 13.89 -2.97
C VAL A 339 -0.87 14.61 -1.66
N PHE A 340 -2.14 14.74 -1.30
CA PHE A 340 -2.62 15.20 -0.01
C PHE A 340 -3.48 14.12 0.64
N LYS A 341 -3.34 14.00 1.97
CA LYS A 341 -3.98 12.95 2.77
C LYS A 341 -4.87 13.53 3.84
N GLY A 342 -6.08 12.99 3.92
CA GLY A 342 -7.01 13.27 5.01
C GLY A 342 -6.64 12.50 6.27
N GLU A 343 -7.04 13.06 7.41
CA GLU A 343 -7.01 12.39 8.71
C GLU A 343 -8.39 11.80 9.02
N PRO A 344 -8.51 10.46 9.13
CA PRO A 344 -9.75 9.87 9.60
C PRO A 344 -10.02 10.30 11.05
N GLU A 345 -11.17 10.90 11.32
CA GLU A 345 -11.52 11.45 12.65
C GLU A 345 -11.95 10.39 13.67
N THR A 346 -11.86 9.09 13.37
CA THR A 346 -12.30 8.05 14.31
C THR A 346 -11.38 6.83 14.31
N ASN A 347 -11.02 6.38 15.52
CA ASN A 347 -10.59 5.00 15.73
C ASN A 347 -11.85 4.16 15.68
N ASP A 348 -12.06 3.41 14.61
CA ASP A 348 -13.20 2.51 14.54
C ASP A 348 -13.04 1.43 15.63
N GLU A 349 -13.83 1.52 16.69
CA GLU A 349 -13.79 0.59 17.83
C GLU A 349 -14.47 -0.75 17.55
N GLU A 350 -14.90 -0.98 16.31
CA GLU A 350 -15.56 -2.20 15.87
C GLU A 350 -14.71 -3.45 16.10
N LYS A 351 -15.41 -4.56 16.35
CA LYS A 351 -14.81 -5.87 16.59
C LYS A 351 -13.88 -6.31 15.45
N ALA A 352 -14.26 -6.04 14.20
CA ALA A 352 -13.44 -6.38 13.02
C ALA A 352 -12.13 -5.58 12.97
N ALA A 353 -12.20 -4.27 13.22
CA ALA A 353 -11.04 -3.37 13.27
C ALA A 353 -10.05 -3.76 14.38
N LYS A 354 -10.58 -4.10 15.57
CA LYS A 354 -9.80 -4.66 16.68
C LYS A 354 -9.15 -5.99 16.27
N LYS A 355 -9.91 -6.91 15.68
CA LYS A 355 -9.40 -8.23 15.25
C LYS A 355 -8.28 -8.13 14.22
N ILE A 356 -8.38 -7.26 13.21
CA ILE A 356 -7.26 -7.06 12.26
C ILE A 356 -6.01 -6.57 12.98
N THR A 357 -6.16 -5.64 13.91
CA THR A 357 -5.04 -5.11 14.68
C THR A 357 -4.40 -6.22 15.54
N GLU A 358 -5.21 -7.04 16.20
CA GLU A 358 -4.75 -8.21 16.97
C GLU A 358 -4.00 -9.23 16.10
N VAL A 359 -4.53 -9.55 14.92
CA VAL A 359 -3.88 -10.49 13.99
C VAL A 359 -2.54 -9.91 13.51
N LEU A 360 -2.50 -8.63 13.16
CA LEU A 360 -1.28 -7.95 12.73
C LEU A 360 -0.23 -7.91 13.84
N ASP A 361 -0.62 -7.51 15.05
CA ASP A 361 0.24 -7.46 16.23
C ASP A 361 0.81 -8.84 16.57
N LYS A 362 -0.03 -9.89 16.47
CA LYS A 362 0.39 -11.28 16.66
C LYS A 362 1.43 -11.67 15.60
N VAL A 363 1.22 -11.36 14.34
CA VAL A 363 2.16 -11.68 13.24
C VAL A 363 3.49 -10.94 13.46
N ILE A 364 3.45 -9.65 13.78
CA ILE A 364 4.65 -8.82 13.98
C ILE A 364 5.44 -9.28 15.20
N SER A 365 4.80 -9.48 16.35
CA SER A 365 5.47 -9.96 17.58
C SER A 365 6.15 -11.30 17.35
N ASN A 366 5.47 -12.17 16.60
CA ASN A 366 5.99 -13.46 16.17
C ASN A 366 7.22 -13.38 15.27
N GLN A 367 7.27 -12.41 14.35
CA GLN A 367 8.45 -12.16 13.54
C GLN A 367 9.58 -11.60 14.40
N ALA A 368 9.32 -10.53 15.14
CA ALA A 368 10.30 -9.87 15.98
C ALA A 368 10.99 -10.83 16.98
N ALA A 369 10.27 -11.81 17.52
CA ALA A 369 10.84 -12.84 18.39
C ALA A 369 11.90 -13.73 17.70
N GLN A 370 11.84 -13.88 16.38
CA GLN A 370 12.78 -14.69 15.58
C GLN A 370 13.89 -13.85 14.94
N GLU A 371 13.74 -12.53 14.94
CA GLU A 371 14.63 -11.57 14.27
C GLU A 371 15.76 -11.09 15.18
N ASN A 372 16.48 -12.04 15.78
CA ASN A 372 17.60 -11.76 16.67
C ASN A 372 18.91 -11.56 15.88
N TYR A 373 18.96 -10.51 15.07
CA TYR A 373 20.13 -10.12 14.28
C TYR A 373 21.11 -9.33 15.13
N LYS A 374 22.42 -9.47 14.86
CA LYS A 374 23.42 -8.53 15.38
C LYS A 374 23.49 -7.30 14.49
N VAL A 375 23.53 -6.13 15.10
CA VAL A 375 23.72 -4.85 14.41
C VAL A 375 24.87 -4.07 15.04
N LYS A 376 25.46 -3.15 14.29
CA LYS A 376 26.51 -2.27 14.80
C LYS A 376 26.31 -0.81 14.44
N GLN A 377 26.66 0.06 15.37
CA GLN A 377 26.79 1.50 15.18
C GLN A 377 28.10 1.95 15.84
N ASN A 378 28.99 2.60 15.08
CA ASN A 378 30.30 3.08 15.58
C ASN A 378 31.09 2.01 16.37
N GLU A 379 31.26 0.83 15.80
CA GLU A 379 31.90 -0.36 16.41
C GLU A 379 31.19 -0.99 17.62
N ASN A 380 30.13 -0.38 18.16
CA ASN A 380 29.32 -0.99 19.21
C ASN A 380 28.38 -2.06 18.63
N GLU A 381 28.63 -3.33 18.93
CA GLU A 381 27.81 -4.46 18.53
C GLU A 381 26.76 -4.82 19.58
N GLN A 382 25.50 -4.97 19.16
CA GLN A 382 24.42 -5.45 20.02
C GLN A 382 23.36 -6.17 19.19
N THR A 383 22.40 -6.83 19.84
CA THR A 383 21.25 -7.38 19.11
C THR A 383 20.37 -6.24 18.56
N LEU A 384 19.65 -6.48 17.47
CA LEU A 384 18.71 -5.51 16.92
C LEU A 384 17.64 -5.13 17.95
N LYS A 385 17.20 -6.08 18.77
CA LYS A 385 16.26 -5.82 19.86
C LYS A 385 16.84 -4.82 20.87
N GLU A 386 18.05 -5.05 21.36
CA GLU A 386 18.74 -4.14 22.26
C GLU A 386 18.95 -2.77 21.62
N TYR A 387 19.36 -2.73 20.34
CA TYR A 387 19.53 -1.48 19.59
C TYR A 387 18.25 -0.66 19.52
N ILE A 388 17.12 -1.31 19.21
CA ILE A 388 15.83 -0.64 19.14
C ILE A 388 15.45 -0.09 20.52
N SER A 389 15.54 -0.90 21.58
CA SER A 389 15.15 -0.49 22.93
C SER A 389 16.06 0.59 23.53
N ASN A 390 17.37 0.46 23.35
CA ASN A 390 18.39 1.28 24.02
C ASN A 390 18.84 2.48 23.19
N THR A 391 18.47 2.58 21.90
CA THR A 391 18.96 3.66 21.03
C THR A 391 17.84 4.32 20.24
N VAL A 392 16.97 3.53 19.59
CA VAL A 392 15.88 4.11 18.77
C VAL A 392 14.74 4.64 19.65
N LEU A 393 14.39 3.88 20.69
CA LEU A 393 13.30 4.17 21.61
C LEU A 393 13.78 4.74 22.95
N ASP A 394 15.02 5.20 23.07
CA ASP A 394 15.66 5.42 24.38
C ASP A 394 15.09 6.59 25.20
N THR A 395 14.34 7.52 24.61
CA THR A 395 13.77 8.65 25.35
C THR A 395 12.52 8.23 26.12
N GLU A 396 12.32 8.75 27.34
CA GLU A 396 11.15 8.42 28.18
C GLU A 396 9.81 8.59 27.42
N ASN A 397 9.66 9.68 26.67
CA ASN A 397 8.50 9.92 25.82
C ASN A 397 8.30 8.81 24.76
N LYS A 398 9.37 8.30 24.14
CA LYS A 398 9.27 7.22 23.15
C LYS A 398 8.98 5.88 23.81
N LYS A 399 9.58 5.59 24.98
CA LYS A 399 9.32 4.36 25.76
C LYS A 399 7.87 4.26 26.19
N GLU A 400 7.29 5.36 26.66
CA GLU A 400 5.89 5.39 27.07
C GLU A 400 4.94 5.25 25.86
N GLN A 401 5.20 5.97 24.77
CA GLN A 401 4.36 5.93 23.55
C GLN A 401 4.44 4.61 22.77
N MET A 402 5.58 3.92 22.84
CA MET A 402 5.83 2.65 22.12
C MET A 402 5.79 1.44 23.05
N LYS A 403 5.30 1.59 24.29
CA LYS A 403 5.16 0.49 25.25
C LYS A 403 4.36 -0.67 24.64
N GLY A 404 4.99 -1.82 24.49
CA GLY A 404 4.40 -3.01 23.85
C GLY A 404 4.41 -3.00 22.32
N LYS A 405 5.08 -2.02 21.68
CA LYS A 405 5.25 -1.88 20.23
C LYS A 405 6.71 -1.92 19.80
N GLU A 406 7.62 -2.37 20.66
CA GLU A 406 9.04 -2.56 20.34
C GLU A 406 9.21 -3.55 19.17
N HIS A 407 8.35 -4.58 19.13
CA HIS A 407 8.30 -5.56 18.04
C HIS A 407 7.99 -4.93 16.67
N TRP A 408 7.19 -3.84 16.64
CA TRP A 408 6.92 -3.11 15.40
C TRP A 408 8.17 -2.42 14.88
N ALA A 409 8.86 -1.67 15.74
CA ALA A 409 10.10 -0.99 15.39
C ALA A 409 11.17 -1.98 14.93
N GLN A 410 11.26 -3.15 15.57
CA GLN A 410 12.17 -4.22 15.15
C GLN A 410 11.82 -4.75 13.75
N SER A 411 10.56 -5.11 13.49
CA SER A 411 10.15 -5.62 12.18
C SER A 411 10.32 -4.57 11.07
N GLN A 412 10.01 -3.30 11.36
CA GLN A 412 10.22 -2.19 10.42
C GLN A 412 11.71 -2.04 10.07
N ALA A 413 12.60 -2.10 11.06
CA ALA A 413 14.04 -2.02 10.86
C ALA A 413 14.56 -3.15 9.96
N VAL A 414 14.07 -4.38 10.16
CA VAL A 414 14.43 -5.52 9.29
C VAL A 414 13.97 -5.27 7.85
N GLU A 415 12.73 -4.84 7.64
CA GLU A 415 12.23 -4.56 6.29
C GLU A 415 12.95 -3.38 5.61
N GLN A 416 13.41 -2.38 6.37
CA GLN A 416 14.29 -1.32 5.83
C GLN A 416 15.62 -1.87 5.34
N ILE A 417 16.23 -2.80 6.10
CA ILE A 417 17.47 -3.48 5.69
C ILE A 417 17.20 -4.29 4.41
N MET A 418 16.11 -5.06 4.35
CA MET A 418 15.70 -5.82 3.16
C MET A 418 15.55 -4.90 1.94
N ALA A 419 14.79 -3.81 2.08
CA ALA A 419 14.56 -2.86 1.00
C ALA A 419 15.87 -2.22 0.50
N LYS A 420 16.84 -1.99 1.40
CA LYS A 420 18.18 -1.51 1.04
C LYS A 420 18.99 -2.54 0.27
N VAL A 421 18.91 -3.82 0.65
CA VAL A 421 19.54 -4.92 -0.12
C VAL A 421 18.96 -4.98 -1.53
N VAL A 422 17.63 -4.87 -1.69
CA VAL A 422 16.98 -4.84 -3.02
C VAL A 422 17.56 -3.72 -3.89
N ARG A 423 17.80 -2.54 -3.32
CA ARG A 423 18.37 -1.39 -4.04
C ARG A 423 19.83 -1.58 -4.42
N GLN A 424 20.67 -2.03 -3.49
CA GLN A 424 22.13 -1.99 -3.65
C GLN A 424 22.71 -3.29 -4.21
N LYS A 425 22.07 -4.43 -3.94
CA LYS A 425 22.56 -5.77 -4.27
C LYS A 425 21.39 -6.66 -4.74
N PRO A 426 20.70 -6.31 -5.84
CA PRO A 426 19.51 -7.04 -6.31
C PRO A 426 19.76 -8.53 -6.55
N ASN A 427 20.98 -8.93 -6.95
CA ASN A 427 21.37 -10.33 -7.14
C ASN A 427 21.41 -11.16 -5.84
N TRP A 428 21.25 -10.54 -4.67
CA TRP A 428 21.20 -11.23 -3.38
C TRP A 428 19.78 -11.48 -2.90
N VAL A 429 18.80 -10.86 -3.55
CA VAL A 429 17.38 -11.00 -3.23
C VAL A 429 16.89 -12.36 -3.74
N PRO A 430 16.19 -13.18 -2.92
CA PRO A 430 15.63 -14.44 -3.39
C PRO A 430 14.63 -14.23 -4.54
N GLU A 431 14.71 -15.06 -5.59
CA GLU A 431 13.88 -14.93 -6.80
C GLU A 431 12.36 -14.93 -6.52
N GLY A 432 11.94 -15.63 -5.46
CA GLY A 432 10.53 -15.75 -5.07
C GLY A 432 9.97 -14.59 -4.26
N ILE A 433 10.78 -13.60 -3.85
CA ILE A 433 10.31 -12.59 -2.88
C ILE A 433 9.25 -11.66 -3.48
N PHE A 434 9.44 -11.26 -4.75
CA PHE A 434 8.52 -10.42 -5.53
C PHE A 434 7.79 -11.22 -6.64
N ASN A 435 7.95 -12.54 -6.62
CA ASN A 435 7.18 -13.48 -7.43
C ASN A 435 6.78 -14.67 -6.54
N PRO A 436 6.02 -14.43 -5.46
CA PRO A 436 5.64 -15.49 -4.56
C PRO A 436 4.73 -16.47 -5.32
N LYS A 437 5.02 -17.78 -5.22
CA LYS A 437 4.20 -18.83 -5.83
C LYS A 437 2.85 -18.93 -5.12
N VAL A 438 1.92 -18.04 -5.46
CA VAL A 438 0.57 -17.99 -4.93
C VAL A 438 -0.41 -18.35 -6.04
N LYS A 439 -1.25 -19.35 -5.80
CA LYS A 439 -2.43 -19.60 -6.65
C LYS A 439 -3.55 -18.64 -6.25
N THR A 440 -4.36 -18.21 -7.20
CA THR A 440 -5.49 -17.30 -6.94
C THR A 440 -6.82 -17.98 -7.28
N GLN A 441 -7.81 -17.93 -6.39
CA GLN A 441 -9.16 -18.48 -6.61
C GLN A 441 -10.25 -17.40 -6.43
N ASP A 442 -11.31 -17.54 -7.23
CA ASP A 442 -12.52 -16.71 -7.12
C ASP A 442 -13.51 -17.43 -6.22
N GLU A 443 -14.12 -16.70 -5.29
CA GLU A 443 -15.27 -17.15 -4.53
C GLU A 443 -16.37 -16.10 -4.62
N ALA A 444 -17.60 -16.56 -4.85
CA ALA A 444 -18.80 -15.76 -4.66
C ALA A 444 -19.21 -15.90 -3.19
N ASP A 445 -19.37 -14.78 -2.48
CA ASP A 445 -19.93 -14.85 -1.14
C ASP A 445 -21.42 -15.19 -1.25
N THR A 446 -21.74 -16.43 -0.94
CA THR A 446 -23.10 -16.96 -1.03
C THR A 446 -23.67 -17.06 0.38
N GLN A 447 -24.14 -15.94 0.98
CA GLN A 447 -24.99 -15.99 2.19
C GLN A 447 -26.04 -14.85 2.26
N ILE A 448 -27.30 -15.32 2.20
CA ILE A 448 -28.54 -14.85 2.86
C ILE A 448 -28.99 -13.39 2.65
N ALA A 449 -29.59 -13.16 1.49
CA ALA A 449 -30.52 -12.06 1.23
C ALA A 449 -31.89 -12.24 1.90
N SER A 450 -31.98 -12.64 3.17
CA SER A 450 -33.27 -12.89 3.83
C SER A 450 -33.46 -12.29 5.22
N SER A 451 -32.73 -11.24 5.59
CA SER A 451 -33.09 -10.47 6.81
C SER A 451 -32.84 -8.97 6.74
N ILE A 452 -32.72 -8.39 5.55
CA ILE A 452 -32.68 -6.92 5.38
C ILE A 452 -33.58 -6.55 4.20
N VAL A 453 -34.89 -6.58 4.47
CA VAL A 453 -35.91 -5.78 3.79
C VAL A 453 -36.39 -4.77 4.82
#